data_AF-A0A9X1LDV0-F1
#
_entry.id   AF-A0A9X1LDV0-F1
#
_cell.length_a   1.000
_cell.length_b   1.000
_cell.length_c   1.000
_cell.angle_alpha   90.00
_cell.angle_beta   90.00
_cell.angle_gamma   90.00
#
_symmetry.space_group_name_H-M   'P 1'
#
loop_
_entity.id
_entity.type
_entity.pdbx_description
1 polymer ?
#
loop_
_entity_poly.entity_id
_entity_poly.type
_entity_poly.pdbx_seq_one_letter_code
_entity_poly.pdbx_strand_id
1 'polypeptide(L)'
;WQYTGSAAAEAVTGTGRNDHMAMGRGADTVRGGAGDDFLDGGSGNDVAAYAGSRAQYTVTMSGGLYTVRDTVPNRDGTDLLLRVEKLSFADGEVWIEQAANVSGVVHRFYNEAKGVHFFTASNEEAYDVRTKYAFFDDEGLSYRTAQPGAAGATDVFRFYNTAKEYHFYTTSAAERDFVIQTYAEYSYEGIAYQAFSSAEAGQMSLFRFYNPTTGAHFYTTSVAER
;
A
#
# COMPACT_ATOMS: atom_id res chain seq x y z
N TRP A 1 7.39 9.41 26.54
CA TRP A 1 8.34 10.45 26.05
C TRP A 1 7.88 10.88 24.66
N GLN A 2 8.30 12.04 24.17
CA GLN A 2 7.92 12.54 22.85
C GLN A 2 9.16 12.75 22.00
N TYR A 3 9.12 12.24 20.77
CA TYR A 3 10.18 12.41 19.78
C TYR A 3 9.63 12.99 18.48
N THR A 4 10.41 13.89 17.89
CA THR A 4 10.18 14.43 16.56
C THR A 4 11.48 14.35 15.81
N GLY A 5 11.51 13.53 14.75
CA GLY A 5 12.64 13.38 13.86
C GLY A 5 12.66 14.45 12.76
N SER A 6 13.49 14.21 11.76
CA SER A 6 13.93 15.18 10.77
C SER A 6 13.48 14.81 9.35
N ALA A 7 14.26 15.19 8.35
CA ALA A 7 14.08 14.74 6.97
C ALA A 7 15.15 13.72 6.53
N ALA A 8 16.05 13.35 7.43
CA ALA A 8 17.09 12.36 7.20
C ALA A 8 16.60 10.98 7.67
N ALA A 9 17.16 9.91 7.10
CA ALA A 9 16.96 8.57 7.62
C ALA A 9 17.57 8.44 9.02
N GLU A 10 16.75 8.10 10.00
CA GLU A 10 17.10 8.03 11.42
C GLU A 10 16.82 6.63 12.00
N ALA A 11 17.65 6.22 12.96
CA ALA A 11 17.44 5.01 13.74
C ALA A 11 17.29 5.39 15.21
N VAL A 12 16.08 5.22 15.77
CA VAL A 12 15.73 5.72 17.10
C VAL A 12 15.10 4.63 17.94
N THR A 13 15.52 4.56 19.20
CA THR A 13 14.91 3.70 20.22
C THR A 13 14.30 4.59 21.31
N GLY A 14 13.05 4.32 21.65
CA GLY A 14 12.35 4.93 22.77
C GLY A 14 12.76 4.31 24.11
N THR A 15 11.82 4.29 25.03
CA THR A 15 12.03 3.99 26.45
C THR A 15 11.28 2.75 26.89
N GLY A 16 11.16 2.53 28.20
CA GLY A 16 10.32 1.47 28.76
C GLY A 16 8.93 1.98 29.20
N ARG A 17 8.47 3.09 28.61
CA ARG A 17 7.21 3.77 28.93
C ARG A 17 6.48 4.04 27.63
N ASN A 18 5.18 4.31 27.73
CA ASN A 18 4.38 4.77 26.60
C ASN A 18 4.96 6.05 25.98
N ASP A 19 5.45 5.91 24.76
CA ASP A 19 6.13 6.91 23.98
C ASP A 19 5.27 7.36 22.79
N HIS A 20 5.52 8.58 22.32
CA HIS A 20 4.87 9.17 21.15
C HIS A 20 5.95 9.68 20.21
N MET A 21 6.19 8.95 19.13
CA MET A 21 7.34 9.15 18.25
C MET A 21 6.85 9.46 16.84
N ALA A 22 7.26 10.60 16.30
CA ALA A 22 7.06 10.96 14.89
C ALA A 22 8.44 11.07 14.23
N MET A 23 8.72 10.21 13.25
CA MET A 23 10.06 10.08 12.66
C MET A 23 10.31 11.12 11.55
N GLY A 24 9.27 11.48 10.79
CA GLY A 24 9.31 12.66 9.93
C GLY A 24 9.39 12.28 8.46
N ARG A 25 10.40 12.75 7.73
CA ARG A 25 10.69 12.25 6.38
C ARG A 25 11.99 11.46 6.44
N GLY A 26 12.15 10.50 5.55
CA GLY A 26 13.33 9.65 5.51
C GLY A 26 12.92 8.20 5.43
N ALA A 27 13.89 7.30 5.32
CA ALA A 27 13.64 5.88 5.52
C ALA A 27 14.07 5.55 6.95
N ASP A 28 13.14 5.64 7.88
CA ASP A 28 13.43 5.62 9.32
C ASP A 28 13.30 4.21 9.91
N THR A 29 14.02 3.95 10.99
CA THR A 29 13.88 2.74 11.80
C THR A 29 13.59 3.14 13.24
N VAL A 30 12.41 2.77 13.74
CA VAL A 30 11.95 3.12 15.07
C VAL A 30 11.70 1.87 15.92
N ARG A 31 12.17 1.89 17.16
CA ARG A 31 11.84 0.90 18.18
C ARG A 31 11.21 1.61 19.37
N GLY A 32 9.92 1.40 19.64
CA GLY A 32 9.23 2.02 20.78
C GLY A 32 9.88 1.64 22.11
N GLY A 33 10.13 0.34 22.29
CA GLY A 33 10.70 -0.22 23.50
C GLY A 33 9.61 -0.96 24.27
N ALA A 34 9.59 -0.86 25.59
CA ALA A 34 8.51 -1.43 26.38
C ALA A 34 7.44 -0.38 26.67
N GLY A 35 6.19 -0.79 26.86
CA GLY A 35 5.07 0.12 27.04
C GLY A 35 4.10 0.02 25.88
N ASP A 36 3.08 0.87 25.87
CA ASP A 36 2.17 0.97 24.73
C ASP A 36 2.50 2.26 23.98
N ASP A 37 3.15 2.15 22.82
CA ASP A 37 3.73 3.28 22.11
C ASP A 37 2.86 3.74 20.92
N PHE A 38 2.98 5.01 20.56
CA PHE A 38 2.48 5.55 19.31
C PHE A 38 3.67 5.88 18.40
N LEU A 39 3.74 5.22 17.24
CA LEU A 39 4.84 5.32 16.28
C LEU A 39 4.30 5.81 14.93
N ASP A 40 4.75 6.97 14.50
CA ASP A 40 4.42 7.59 13.22
C ASP A 40 5.69 7.68 12.36
N GLY A 41 5.82 6.84 11.34
CA GLY A 41 7.01 6.78 10.48
C GLY A 41 7.12 8.06 9.64
N GLY A 42 6.07 8.36 8.90
CA GLY A 42 5.90 9.65 8.27
C GLY A 42 5.93 9.58 6.76
N SER A 43 7.01 10.01 6.11
CA SER A 43 7.15 9.92 4.66
C SER A 43 8.46 9.24 4.30
N GLY A 44 8.36 8.19 3.51
CA GLY A 44 9.48 7.35 3.09
C GLY A 44 9.16 5.90 3.41
N ASN A 45 10.18 5.05 3.46
CA ASN A 45 10.01 3.63 3.74
C ASN A 45 10.49 3.34 5.17
N ASP A 46 9.56 3.34 6.11
CA ASP A 46 9.82 3.29 7.53
C ASP A 46 9.65 1.88 8.11
N VAL A 47 10.44 1.58 9.14
CA VAL A 47 10.50 0.26 9.79
C VAL A 47 10.24 0.40 11.29
N ALA A 48 9.22 -0.29 11.81
CA ALA A 48 9.04 -0.46 13.24
C ALA A 48 9.68 -1.78 13.70
N ALA A 49 10.61 -1.73 14.65
CA ALA A 49 11.40 -2.86 15.10
C ALA A 49 10.95 -3.40 16.47
N TYR A 50 10.92 -4.73 16.59
CA TYR A 50 10.39 -5.47 17.73
C TYR A 50 11.43 -6.48 18.27
N ALA A 51 11.35 -6.82 19.56
CA ALA A 51 12.33 -7.70 20.23
C ALA A 51 12.25 -9.17 19.81
N GLY A 52 11.04 -9.64 19.48
CA GLY A 52 10.69 -11.04 19.38
C GLY A 52 10.48 -11.52 17.96
N SER A 53 10.20 -12.82 17.83
CA SER A 53 9.81 -13.39 16.54
C SER A 53 8.38 -13.00 16.18
N ARG A 54 8.07 -12.91 14.88
CA ARG A 54 6.75 -12.51 14.37
C ARG A 54 5.60 -13.31 14.97
N ALA A 55 5.81 -14.60 15.23
CA ALA A 55 4.79 -15.49 15.81
C ALA A 55 4.35 -15.08 17.24
N GLN A 56 5.09 -14.20 17.90
CA GLN A 56 4.79 -13.69 19.23
C GLN A 56 3.98 -12.38 19.20
N TYR A 57 3.58 -11.90 18.01
CA TYR A 57 2.84 -10.65 17.85
C TYR A 57 1.54 -10.89 17.10
N THR A 58 0.53 -10.12 17.47
CA THR A 58 -0.69 -9.96 16.65
C THR A 58 -0.68 -8.60 16.00
N VAL A 59 -0.93 -8.55 14.69
CA VAL A 59 -1.01 -7.29 13.94
C VAL A 59 -2.41 -7.16 13.38
N THR A 60 -3.04 -6.01 13.59
CA THR A 60 -4.39 -5.70 13.07
C THR A 60 -4.42 -4.29 12.50
N MET A 61 -5.35 -4.02 11.58
CA MET A 61 -5.52 -2.69 10.99
C MET A 61 -6.96 -2.20 11.18
N SER A 62 -7.11 -0.96 11.65
CA SER A 62 -8.41 -0.29 11.79
C SER A 62 -8.25 1.20 11.52
N GLY A 63 -9.09 1.75 10.64
CA GLY A 63 -9.11 3.19 10.37
C GLY A 63 -7.79 3.77 9.86
N GLY A 64 -6.95 2.97 9.20
CA GLY A 64 -5.63 3.40 8.71
C GLY A 64 -4.51 3.38 9.75
N LEU A 65 -4.80 2.97 10.98
CA LEU A 65 -3.79 2.65 11.99
C LEU A 65 -3.59 1.14 12.11
N TYR A 66 -2.34 0.74 12.36
CA TYR A 66 -2.00 -0.63 12.71
C TYR A 66 -1.83 -0.76 14.22
N THR A 67 -2.35 -1.83 14.80
CA THR A 67 -2.06 -2.21 16.18
C THR A 67 -1.16 -3.42 16.16
N VAL A 68 0.04 -3.30 16.72
CA VAL A 68 0.99 -4.41 16.91
C VAL A 68 1.04 -4.73 18.39
N ARG A 69 0.55 -5.92 18.77
CA ARG A 69 0.50 -6.34 20.17
C ARG A 69 1.42 -7.52 20.39
N ASP A 70 2.37 -7.33 21.30
CA ASP A 70 3.21 -8.39 21.84
C ASP A 70 2.39 -9.31 22.76
N THR A 71 2.53 -10.61 22.55
CA THR A 71 1.90 -11.64 23.39
C THR A 71 2.77 -12.06 24.57
N VAL A 72 4.05 -11.63 24.60
CA VAL A 72 4.99 -11.86 25.70
C VAL A 72 4.89 -10.72 26.72
N PRO A 73 4.58 -11.00 28.01
CA PRO A 73 4.43 -9.96 29.02
C PRO A 73 5.70 -9.13 29.23
N ASN A 74 5.53 -7.81 29.45
CA ASN A 74 6.57 -6.86 29.84
C ASN A 74 7.76 -6.75 28.84
N ARG A 75 7.51 -7.00 27.55
CA ARG A 75 8.52 -6.83 26.49
C ARG A 75 8.24 -5.61 25.64
N ASP A 76 7.55 -5.73 24.50
CA ASP A 76 7.28 -4.56 23.64
C ASP A 76 5.86 -3.98 23.79
N GLY A 77 4.97 -4.64 24.55
CA GLY A 77 3.62 -4.11 24.83
C GLY A 77 2.69 -4.03 23.62
N THR A 78 1.82 -3.02 23.56
CA THR A 78 0.84 -2.83 22.47
C THR A 78 0.99 -1.46 21.82
N ASP A 79 1.48 -1.46 20.57
CA ASP A 79 1.76 -0.24 19.84
C ASP A 79 0.69 0.11 18.81
N LEU A 80 0.55 1.42 18.58
CA LEU A 80 -0.23 2.01 17.50
C LEU A 80 0.71 2.64 16.47
N LEU A 81 0.62 2.15 15.24
CA LEU A 81 1.48 2.53 14.13
C LEU A 81 0.69 3.31 13.08
N LEU A 82 1.29 4.40 12.61
CA LEU A 82 0.80 5.24 11.53
C LEU A 82 1.93 5.44 10.52
N ARG A 83 1.65 5.31 9.22
CA ARG A 83 2.62 5.56 8.14
C ARG A 83 3.96 4.85 8.38
N VAL A 84 3.88 3.55 8.67
CA VAL A 84 5.01 2.62 8.78
C VAL A 84 4.76 1.51 7.78
N GLU A 85 5.76 1.17 6.98
CA GLU A 85 5.59 0.22 5.90
C GLU A 85 6.03 -1.20 6.29
N LYS A 86 7.05 -1.34 7.15
CA LYS A 86 7.58 -2.65 7.56
C LYS A 86 7.63 -2.84 9.06
N LEU A 87 7.46 -4.09 9.47
CA LEU A 87 7.77 -4.56 10.81
C LEU A 87 9.04 -5.41 10.75
N SER A 88 10.00 -5.11 11.61
CA SER A 88 11.23 -5.87 11.79
C SER A 88 11.13 -6.69 13.07
N PHE A 89 11.09 -8.01 12.94
CA PHE A 89 11.08 -8.97 14.05
C PHE A 89 12.44 -9.66 14.16
N ALA A 90 12.70 -10.34 15.27
CA ALA A 90 13.93 -11.09 15.50
C ALA A 90 14.18 -12.21 14.49
N ASP A 91 13.13 -12.70 13.83
CA ASP A 91 13.17 -13.75 12.80
C ASP A 91 13.02 -13.22 11.37
N GLY A 92 12.95 -11.90 11.17
CA GLY A 92 12.95 -11.27 9.86
C GLY A 92 11.99 -10.08 9.73
N GLU A 93 12.01 -9.46 8.56
CA GLU A 93 11.12 -8.34 8.23
C GLU A 93 9.88 -8.81 7.47
N VAL A 94 8.78 -8.07 7.64
CA VAL A 94 7.53 -8.27 6.90
C VAL A 94 6.84 -6.93 6.68
N TRP A 95 6.17 -6.77 5.53
CA TRP A 95 5.32 -5.60 5.31
C TRP A 95 4.14 -5.62 6.25
N ILE A 96 3.78 -4.46 6.76
CA ILE A 96 2.77 -4.36 7.81
C ILE A 96 1.40 -4.85 7.33
N GLU A 97 1.07 -4.67 6.04
CA GLU A 97 -0.16 -5.17 5.42
C GLU A 97 -0.20 -6.70 5.40
N GLN A 98 0.92 -7.34 5.07
CA GLN A 98 1.05 -8.80 5.09
C GLN A 98 1.01 -9.33 6.53
N ALA A 99 1.62 -8.61 7.48
CA ALA A 99 1.54 -8.97 8.89
C ALA A 99 0.11 -8.89 9.43
N ALA A 100 -0.63 -7.86 9.02
CA ALA A 100 -2.01 -7.60 9.41
C ALA A 100 -3.07 -8.42 8.63
N ASN A 101 -2.65 -9.24 7.66
CA ASN A 101 -3.54 -9.92 6.71
C ASN A 101 -4.53 -8.97 6.02
N VAL A 102 -4.09 -7.74 5.72
CA VAL A 102 -4.88 -6.78 4.96
C VAL A 102 -4.96 -7.30 3.52
N SER A 103 -6.19 -7.57 3.09
CA SER A 103 -6.54 -8.03 1.75
C SER A 103 -7.70 -7.21 1.20
N GLY A 104 -7.92 -7.31 -0.12
CA GLY A 104 -9.00 -6.59 -0.80
C GLY A 104 -8.79 -5.08 -0.82
N VAL A 105 -7.54 -4.65 -0.96
CA VAL A 105 -7.11 -3.25 -1.14
C VAL A 105 -6.22 -3.16 -2.36
N VAL A 106 -6.21 -1.99 -3.00
CA VAL A 106 -5.34 -1.67 -4.12
C VAL A 106 -4.26 -0.71 -3.64
N HIS A 107 -2.99 -1.10 -3.81
CA HIS A 107 -1.83 -0.24 -3.67
C HIS A 107 -1.70 0.67 -4.90
N ARG A 108 -1.34 1.93 -4.66
CA ARG A 108 -1.09 2.93 -5.71
C ARG A 108 0.35 3.40 -5.62
N PHE A 109 1.04 3.36 -6.75
CA PHE A 109 2.42 3.79 -6.89
C PHE A 109 2.52 4.84 -7.99
N TYR A 110 3.22 5.94 -7.74
CA TYR A 110 3.43 6.99 -8.73
C TYR A 110 4.81 6.85 -9.38
N ASN A 111 4.84 6.80 -10.71
CA ASN A 111 6.07 6.83 -11.48
C ASN A 111 6.41 8.28 -11.84
N GLU A 112 7.31 8.90 -11.09
CA GLU A 112 7.69 10.30 -11.30
C GLU A 112 8.27 10.55 -12.70
N ALA A 113 9.04 9.59 -13.22
CA ALA A 113 9.70 9.73 -14.52
C ALA A 113 8.72 9.77 -15.69
N LYS A 114 7.53 9.18 -15.52
CA LYS A 114 6.52 9.04 -16.59
C LYS A 114 5.22 9.79 -16.32
N GLY A 115 4.99 10.25 -15.10
CA GLY A 115 3.75 10.90 -14.71
C GLY A 115 2.54 9.97 -14.77
N VAL A 116 2.72 8.69 -14.44
CA VAL A 116 1.68 7.65 -14.48
C VAL A 116 1.67 6.85 -13.20
N HIS A 117 0.55 6.20 -12.92
CA HIS A 117 0.40 5.37 -11.74
C HIS A 117 0.44 3.88 -12.09
N PHE A 118 0.95 3.08 -11.16
CA PHE A 118 0.79 1.64 -11.13
C PHE A 118 -0.14 1.24 -10.00
N PHE A 119 -1.01 0.27 -10.26
CA PHE A 119 -2.02 -0.19 -9.31
C PHE A 119 -1.97 -1.70 -9.18
N THR A 120 -1.95 -2.20 -7.95
CA THR A 120 -2.02 -3.65 -7.71
C THR A 120 -2.79 -3.97 -6.44
N ALA A 121 -3.59 -5.04 -6.51
CA ALA A 121 -4.22 -5.64 -5.33
C ALA A 121 -3.38 -6.77 -4.71
N SER A 122 -2.24 -7.10 -5.32
CA SER A 122 -1.33 -8.12 -4.82
C SER A 122 -0.32 -7.49 -3.88
N ASN A 123 -0.35 -7.88 -2.61
CA ASN A 123 0.63 -7.43 -1.62
C ASN A 123 2.06 -7.85 -2.03
N GLU A 124 2.22 -8.98 -2.72
CA GLU A 124 3.53 -9.46 -3.20
C GLU A 124 4.04 -8.65 -4.39
N GLU A 125 3.16 -8.25 -5.30
CA GLU A 125 3.54 -7.35 -6.39
C GLU A 125 3.85 -5.94 -5.85
N ALA A 126 3.06 -5.47 -4.88
CA ALA A 126 3.31 -4.21 -4.20
C ALA A 126 4.67 -4.23 -3.48
N TYR A 127 5.04 -5.37 -2.88
CA TYR A 127 6.38 -5.57 -2.31
C TYR A 127 7.48 -5.47 -3.37
N ASP A 128 7.31 -6.18 -4.48
CA ASP A 128 8.27 -6.18 -5.58
C ASP A 128 8.45 -4.77 -6.15
N VAL A 129 7.37 -3.99 -6.28
CA VAL A 129 7.42 -2.59 -6.71
C VAL A 129 8.32 -1.77 -5.80
N ARG A 130 8.04 -1.79 -4.49
CA ARG A 130 8.78 -1.01 -3.47
C ARG A 130 10.26 -1.36 -3.41
N THR A 131 10.60 -2.62 -3.65
CA THR A 131 11.99 -3.11 -3.47
C THR A 131 12.83 -3.08 -4.73
N LYS A 132 12.22 -3.33 -5.90
CA LYS A 132 12.96 -3.47 -7.16
C LYS A 132 12.95 -2.19 -7.99
N TYR A 133 11.99 -1.29 -7.77
CA TYR A 133 11.75 -0.15 -8.66
C TYR A 133 11.74 1.17 -7.90
N ALA A 134 12.94 1.68 -7.60
CA ALA A 134 13.14 2.92 -6.84
C ALA A 134 12.60 4.21 -7.49
N PHE A 135 12.12 4.15 -8.73
CA PHE A 135 11.48 5.27 -9.42
C PHE A 135 9.96 5.35 -9.19
N PHE A 136 9.40 4.40 -8.43
CA PHE A 136 8.05 4.48 -7.93
C PHE A 136 8.05 5.08 -6.53
N ASP A 137 7.26 6.14 -6.35
CA ASP A 137 6.83 6.57 -5.03
C ASP A 137 5.66 5.70 -4.59
N ASP A 138 5.74 5.14 -3.39
CA ASP A 138 4.61 4.47 -2.78
C ASP A 138 3.63 5.51 -2.22
N GLU A 139 2.43 5.56 -2.78
CA GLU A 139 1.35 6.41 -2.28
C GLU A 139 0.40 5.62 -1.36
N GLY A 140 0.73 4.36 -1.07
CA GLY A 140 0.04 3.51 -0.12
C GLY A 140 -1.26 2.90 -0.63
N LEU A 141 -2.17 2.62 0.32
CA LEU A 141 -3.47 2.02 0.03
C LEU A 141 -4.43 3.05 -0.57
N SER A 142 -4.94 2.78 -1.76
CA SER A 142 -5.79 3.70 -2.52
C SER A 142 -7.28 3.46 -2.31
N TYR A 143 -7.77 2.25 -2.63
CA TYR A 143 -9.18 1.88 -2.49
C TYR A 143 -9.34 0.38 -2.25
N ARG A 144 -10.54 -0.03 -1.83
CA ARG A 144 -10.87 -1.44 -1.61
C ARG A 144 -11.36 -2.11 -2.89
N THR A 145 -11.00 -3.38 -3.07
CA THR A 145 -11.55 -4.23 -4.13
C THR A 145 -12.91 -4.76 -3.71
N ALA A 146 -13.71 -5.22 -4.68
CA ALA A 146 -14.82 -6.12 -4.37
C ALA A 146 -14.28 -7.45 -3.83
N GLN A 147 -15.04 -8.07 -2.94
CA GLN A 147 -14.74 -9.43 -2.51
C GLN A 147 -14.94 -10.39 -3.69
N PRO A 148 -14.05 -11.38 -3.89
CA PRO A 148 -14.21 -12.36 -4.94
C PRO A 148 -15.60 -13.02 -4.91
N GLY A 149 -16.36 -12.90 -6.00
CA GLY A 149 -17.70 -13.48 -6.12
C GLY A 149 -18.83 -12.71 -5.43
N ALA A 150 -18.57 -11.49 -4.94
CA ALA A 150 -19.64 -10.62 -4.45
C ALA A 150 -20.66 -10.30 -5.56
N ALA A 151 -21.94 -10.21 -5.21
CA ALA A 151 -22.98 -9.82 -6.15
C ALA A 151 -22.68 -8.42 -6.72
N GLY A 152 -22.72 -8.27 -8.04
CA GLY A 152 -22.40 -7.00 -8.72
C GLY A 152 -20.89 -6.73 -8.94
N ALA A 153 -20.01 -7.61 -8.45
CA ALA A 153 -18.58 -7.54 -8.75
C ALA A 153 -18.32 -7.89 -10.24
N THR A 154 -17.38 -7.18 -10.83
CA THR A 154 -16.86 -7.40 -12.18
C THR A 154 -15.34 -7.43 -12.14
N ASP A 155 -14.73 -8.14 -13.07
CA ASP A 155 -13.28 -8.20 -13.20
C ASP A 155 -12.71 -6.86 -13.67
N VAL A 156 -11.55 -6.50 -13.15
CA VAL A 156 -10.68 -5.45 -13.70
C VAL A 156 -9.53 -6.12 -14.45
N PHE A 157 -9.54 -5.95 -15.75
CA PHE A 157 -8.53 -6.46 -16.67
C PHE A 157 -7.31 -5.52 -16.68
N ARG A 158 -6.11 -6.08 -16.61
CA ARG A 158 -4.85 -5.34 -16.64
C ARG A 158 -4.06 -5.63 -17.90
N PHE A 159 -3.46 -4.58 -18.43
CA PHE A 159 -2.59 -4.62 -19.59
C PHE A 159 -1.32 -3.83 -19.31
N TYR A 160 -0.21 -4.30 -19.87
CA TYR A 160 1.04 -3.59 -19.91
C TYR A 160 1.31 -3.08 -21.34
N ASN A 161 1.42 -1.77 -21.52
CA ASN A 161 1.85 -1.18 -22.78
C ASN A 161 3.37 -1.30 -22.89
N THR A 162 3.87 -2.19 -23.74
CA THR A 162 5.31 -2.46 -23.91
C THR A 162 6.07 -1.31 -24.58
N ALA A 163 5.39 -0.49 -25.38
CA ALA A 163 6.01 0.63 -26.09
C ALA A 163 6.13 1.89 -25.22
N LYS A 164 5.22 2.06 -24.26
CA LYS A 164 5.19 3.22 -23.34
C LYS A 164 5.61 2.87 -21.92
N GLU A 165 5.64 1.57 -21.60
CA GLU A 165 5.96 0.97 -20.31
C GLU A 165 5.13 1.57 -19.17
N TYR A 166 3.81 1.51 -19.34
CA TYR A 166 2.82 1.81 -18.31
C TYR A 166 1.60 0.90 -18.44
N HIS A 167 0.76 0.88 -17.40
CA HIS A 167 -0.37 -0.03 -17.33
C HIS A 167 -1.69 0.63 -17.73
N PHE A 168 -2.60 -0.20 -18.24
CA PHE A 168 -3.98 0.15 -18.57
C PHE A 168 -4.92 -0.83 -17.86
N TYR A 169 -6.06 -0.32 -17.38
CA TYR A 169 -7.03 -1.07 -16.59
C TYR A 169 -8.44 -0.84 -17.13
N THR A 170 -9.25 -1.89 -17.20
CA THR A 170 -10.66 -1.76 -17.59
C THR A 170 -11.54 -2.82 -16.97
N THR A 171 -12.77 -2.43 -16.62
CA THR A 171 -13.85 -3.37 -16.27
C THR A 171 -14.63 -3.87 -17.49
N SER A 172 -14.43 -3.25 -18.65
CA SER A 172 -15.18 -3.57 -19.87
C SER A 172 -14.53 -4.74 -20.59
N ALA A 173 -15.21 -5.90 -20.60
CA ALA A 173 -14.79 -7.06 -21.38
C ALA A 173 -14.71 -6.74 -22.88
N ALA A 174 -15.59 -5.86 -23.39
CA ALA A 174 -15.54 -5.43 -24.79
C ALA A 174 -14.29 -4.57 -25.08
N GLU A 175 -13.89 -3.69 -24.17
CA GLU A 175 -12.67 -2.90 -24.31
C GLU A 175 -11.43 -3.78 -24.20
N ARG A 176 -11.42 -4.75 -23.28
CA ARG A 176 -10.39 -5.79 -23.19
C ARG A 176 -10.21 -6.50 -24.54
N ASP A 177 -11.31 -7.03 -25.10
CA ASP A 177 -11.26 -7.79 -26.34
C ASP A 177 -10.82 -6.93 -27.52
N PHE A 178 -11.28 -5.67 -27.57
CA PHE A 178 -10.83 -4.70 -28.57
C PHE A 178 -9.33 -4.41 -28.47
N VAL A 179 -8.81 -4.20 -27.25
CA VAL A 179 -7.38 -3.92 -27.04
C VAL A 179 -6.51 -5.11 -27.47
N ILE A 180 -6.89 -6.33 -27.07
CA ILE A 180 -6.18 -7.57 -27.46
C ILE A 180 -6.11 -7.73 -28.98
N GLN A 181 -7.20 -7.42 -29.69
CA GLN A 181 -7.27 -7.60 -31.14
C GLN A 181 -6.61 -6.48 -31.93
N THR A 182 -6.60 -5.25 -31.39
CA THR A 182 -6.26 -4.05 -32.17
C THR A 182 -4.83 -3.57 -31.92
N TYR A 183 -4.32 -3.68 -30.69
CA TYR A 183 -3.09 -3.02 -30.28
C TYR A 183 -2.02 -4.03 -29.86
N ALA A 184 -1.09 -4.31 -30.77
CA ALA A 184 -0.01 -5.28 -30.55
C ALA A 184 0.99 -4.83 -29.46
N GLU A 185 1.04 -3.54 -29.14
CA GLU A 185 1.89 -3.00 -28.08
C GLU A 185 1.38 -3.31 -26.67
N TYR A 186 0.13 -3.74 -26.51
CA TYR A 186 -0.42 -4.11 -25.21
C TYR A 186 -0.31 -5.61 -24.96
N SER A 187 0.38 -5.97 -23.88
CA SER A 187 0.37 -7.32 -23.32
C SER A 187 -0.76 -7.45 -22.32
N TYR A 188 -1.68 -8.40 -22.54
CA TYR A 188 -2.72 -8.73 -21.56
C TYR A 188 -2.13 -9.53 -20.40
N GLU A 189 -2.33 -9.04 -19.18
CA GLU A 189 -1.79 -9.66 -17.96
C GLU A 189 -2.84 -10.43 -17.15
N GLY A 190 -4.11 -10.40 -17.58
CA GLY A 190 -5.20 -11.09 -16.91
C GLY A 190 -6.07 -10.18 -16.05
N ILE A 191 -6.70 -10.80 -15.04
CA ILE A 191 -7.55 -10.13 -14.06
C ILE A 191 -6.65 -9.65 -12.91
N ALA A 192 -6.62 -8.34 -12.66
CA ALA A 192 -5.86 -7.78 -11.55
C ALA A 192 -6.59 -7.90 -10.21
N TYR A 193 -7.89 -7.60 -10.20
CA TYR A 193 -8.79 -7.71 -9.06
C TYR A 193 -10.25 -7.57 -9.52
N GLN A 194 -11.21 -7.70 -8.60
CA GLN A 194 -12.62 -7.40 -8.87
C GLN A 194 -13.02 -6.05 -8.28
N ALA A 195 -13.90 -5.33 -8.97
CA ALA A 195 -14.49 -4.06 -8.53
C ALA A 195 -16.00 -4.07 -8.78
N PHE A 196 -16.75 -3.16 -8.16
CA PHE A 196 -18.17 -3.01 -8.47
C PHE A 196 -18.37 -2.23 -9.78
N SER A 197 -19.26 -2.71 -10.65
CA SER A 197 -19.54 -2.09 -11.95
C SER A 197 -20.46 -0.86 -11.86
N SER A 198 -21.12 -0.67 -10.72
CA SER A 198 -21.96 0.48 -10.40
C SER A 198 -21.71 0.92 -8.96
N ALA A 199 -21.71 2.23 -8.73
CA ALA A 199 -21.62 2.76 -7.37
C ALA A 199 -22.87 2.39 -6.56
N GLU A 200 -22.70 1.63 -5.48
CA GLU A 200 -23.76 1.41 -4.50
C GLU A 200 -23.66 2.41 -3.35
N ALA A 201 -24.77 2.60 -2.60
CA ALA A 201 -24.79 3.48 -1.43
C ALA A 201 -23.72 3.04 -0.41
N GLY A 202 -22.80 3.94 -0.06
CA GLY A 202 -21.69 3.67 0.85
C GLY A 202 -20.39 3.23 0.16
N GLN A 203 -20.33 3.17 -1.18
CA GLN A 203 -19.12 2.87 -1.94
C GLN A 203 -18.46 4.14 -2.51
N MET A 204 -17.14 4.09 -2.70
CA MET A 204 -16.38 5.14 -3.40
C MET A 204 -16.31 4.83 -4.89
N SER A 205 -16.61 5.81 -5.74
CA SER A 205 -16.46 5.66 -7.19
C SER A 205 -15.00 5.82 -7.61
N LEU A 206 -14.53 4.94 -8.49
CA LEU A 206 -13.24 5.06 -9.17
C LEU A 206 -13.46 5.70 -10.55
N PHE A 207 -12.88 6.88 -10.76
CA PHE A 207 -12.97 7.61 -12.01
C PHE A 207 -11.77 7.29 -12.90
N ARG A 208 -12.00 7.14 -14.20
CA ARG A 208 -10.96 6.94 -15.22
C ARG A 208 -10.90 8.16 -16.14
N PHE A 209 -9.71 8.75 -16.27
CA PHE A 209 -9.41 9.84 -17.18
C PHE A 209 -8.43 9.38 -18.25
N TYR A 210 -8.56 9.92 -19.46
CA TYR A 210 -7.69 9.63 -20.58
C TYR A 210 -7.00 10.91 -21.06
N ASN A 211 -5.68 10.86 -21.18
CA ASN A 211 -4.90 11.95 -21.76
C ASN A 211 -4.62 11.64 -23.25
N PRO A 212 -5.27 12.33 -24.21
CA PRO A 212 -5.09 12.06 -25.63
C PRO A 212 -3.70 12.43 -26.15
N THR A 213 -2.95 13.26 -25.44
CA THR A 213 -1.58 13.67 -25.83
C THR A 213 -0.58 12.56 -25.51
N THR A 214 -0.71 11.91 -24.36
CA THR A 214 0.26 10.89 -23.89
C THR A 214 -0.25 9.45 -24.09
N GLY A 215 -1.55 9.28 -24.30
CA GLY A 215 -2.23 7.98 -24.28
C GLY A 215 -2.43 7.39 -22.88
N ALA A 216 -1.96 8.08 -21.83
CA ALA A 216 -2.01 7.57 -20.47
C ALA A 216 -3.43 7.62 -19.89
N HIS A 217 -3.71 6.68 -19.00
CA HIS A 217 -4.93 6.65 -18.21
C HIS A 217 -4.61 6.98 -16.75
N PHE A 218 -5.49 7.75 -16.12
CA PHE A 218 -5.41 8.07 -14.70
C PHE A 218 -6.66 7.58 -13.98
N TYR A 219 -6.47 6.99 -12.80
CA TYR A 219 -7.55 6.39 -12.00
C TYR A 219 -7.51 7.00 -10.60
N THR A 220 -8.65 7.53 -10.14
CA THR A 220 -8.73 8.12 -8.81
C THR A 220 -10.11 8.01 -8.19
N THR A 221 -10.16 7.85 -6.88
CA THR A 221 -11.36 8.04 -6.06
C THR A 221 -11.42 9.42 -5.40
N SER A 222 -10.32 10.18 -5.43
CA SER A 222 -10.19 11.50 -4.83
C SER A 222 -10.95 12.54 -5.63
N VAL A 223 -11.78 13.32 -4.94
CA VAL A 223 -12.50 14.44 -5.56
C VAL A 223 -11.56 15.52 -6.06
N ALA A 224 -10.44 15.74 -5.37
CA ALA A 224 -9.47 16.80 -5.66
C ALA A 224 -8.54 16.49 -6.85
N GLU A 225 -8.41 15.21 -7.21
CA GLU A 225 -7.56 14.77 -8.33
C GLU A 225 -8.34 14.68 -9.67
N ARG A 226 -9.64 15.04 -9.67
CA ARG A 226 -10.52 15.01 -10.86
C ARG A 226 -10.45 16.28 -11.70
#